data_AF-A0A4P6UPV4-F1
#
_entry.id   AF-A0A4P6UPV4-F1
#
_cell.length_a   1.000
_cell.length_b   1.000
_cell.length_c   1.000
_cell.angle_alpha   90.00
_cell.angle_beta   90.00
_cell.angle_gamma   90.00
#
_symmetry.space_group_name_H-M   'P 1'
#
loop_
_entity.id
_entity.type
_entity.pdbx_description
1 polymer ?
#
loop_
_entity_poly.entity_id
_entity_poly.type
_entity_poly.pdbx_seq_one_letter_code
_entity_poly.pdbx_strand_id
1 'polypeptide(L)'
;MKTKVTWREDDKWKVVFPEQKIFLMKHHNWAFVAWDLARDKGWIQNNATLFHVDQHLDAANDGAMVPGLLQAKGLKELSSLTESKLGNETIVGIDNFIWAGFARETIQTIVYVSPEDQDGLFDQESHSLYLQKHLPKKRIEKLWGIHWDSIEMLEFAKEMNLMNSYTEGHSLILDLDLDFFAFQSKTESGHTCYILKDTEEIRRDLRFLREMYSWDVITVALSPEHWYIGGPDNAEYVLKLFLEEFQVDLSQGRDWSVLEENL
;
A
#
# COMPACT_ATOMS: atom_id res chain seq x y z
N MET A 1 29.71 15.19 10.84
CA MET A 1 28.28 15.15 10.49
C MET A 1 28.09 14.05 9.47
N LYS A 2 27.38 12.96 9.81
CA LYS A 2 26.90 12.03 8.78
C LYS A 2 25.76 12.74 8.07
N THR A 3 25.89 13.00 6.77
CA THR A 3 24.78 13.41 5.92
C THR A 3 23.66 12.39 6.11
N LYS A 4 22.49 12.84 6.55
CA LYS A 4 21.30 11.98 6.70
C LYS A 4 20.91 11.61 5.27
N VAL A 5 21.13 10.34 4.89
CA VAL A 5 20.79 9.84 3.55
C VAL A 5 19.29 10.08 3.34
N THR A 6 18.95 10.71 2.23
CA THR A 6 17.56 11.06 1.90
C THR A 6 16.91 9.94 1.10
N TRP A 7 15.58 9.87 1.11
CA TRP A 7 14.83 8.90 0.30
C TRP A 7 15.12 9.01 -1.20
N ARG A 8 15.58 10.18 -1.68
CA ARG A 8 15.99 10.38 -3.07
C ARG A 8 17.19 9.50 -3.46
N GLU A 9 18.09 9.21 -2.52
CA GLU A 9 19.35 8.51 -2.78
C GLU A 9 19.34 7.04 -2.33
N ASP A 10 18.41 6.65 -1.45
CA ASP A 10 18.33 5.31 -0.88
C ASP A 10 17.06 4.57 -1.32
N ASP A 11 17.23 3.58 -2.18
CA ASP A 11 16.13 2.71 -2.65
C ASP A 11 15.52 1.86 -1.53
N LYS A 12 16.23 1.69 -0.41
CA LYS A 12 15.74 0.96 0.76
C LYS A 12 15.17 1.88 1.83
N TRP A 13 15.01 3.17 1.52
CA TRP A 13 14.51 4.14 2.47
C TRP A 13 13.13 3.75 2.98
N LYS A 14 13.07 3.58 4.31
CA LYS A 14 11.90 3.15 5.06
C LYS A 14 11.91 3.84 6.41
N VAL A 15 10.82 4.49 6.74
CA VAL A 15 10.64 5.23 7.99
C VAL A 15 9.34 4.80 8.64
N VAL A 16 9.31 4.73 9.97
CA VAL A 16 8.12 4.45 10.76
C VAL A 16 7.97 5.47 11.88
N PHE A 17 6.70 5.76 12.20
CA PHE A 17 6.25 6.54 13.35
C PHE A 17 5.45 5.61 14.27
N PRO A 18 6.09 4.89 15.20
CA PRO A 18 5.44 3.81 15.94
C PRO A 18 4.22 4.25 16.76
N GLU A 19 4.25 5.46 17.29
CA GLU A 19 3.17 6.03 18.10
C GLU A 19 1.91 6.31 17.24
N GLN A 20 2.10 6.77 16.00
CA GLN A 20 1.03 7.01 15.02
C GLN A 20 0.73 5.78 14.16
N LYS A 21 1.57 4.75 14.20
CA LYS A 21 1.53 3.54 13.37
C LYS A 21 1.53 3.83 11.86
N ILE A 22 2.31 4.84 11.48
CA ILE A 22 2.49 5.27 10.08
C ILE A 22 3.83 4.77 9.56
N PHE A 23 3.83 4.15 8.40
CA PHE A 23 5.00 3.69 7.67
C PHE A 23 5.14 4.51 6.39
N LEU A 24 6.33 5.03 6.13
CA LEU A 24 6.71 5.66 4.87
C LEU A 24 7.77 4.78 4.19
N MET A 25 7.65 4.60 2.89
CA MET A 25 8.63 3.84 2.10
C MET A 25 8.75 4.40 0.70
N LYS A 26 9.93 4.25 0.10
CA LYS A 26 10.15 4.76 -1.26
C LYS A 26 9.29 4.03 -2.31
N HIS A 27 9.21 2.71 -2.21
CA HIS A 27 8.57 1.85 -3.20
C HIS A 27 7.47 1.00 -2.55
N HIS A 28 6.38 0.77 -3.27
CA HIS A 28 5.15 0.21 -2.71
C HIS A 28 5.26 -1.24 -2.24
N ASN A 29 6.17 -2.02 -2.84
CA ASN A 29 6.46 -3.41 -2.46
C ASN A 29 6.72 -3.59 -0.95
N TRP A 30 7.19 -2.55 -0.26
CA TRP A 30 7.46 -2.58 1.18
C TRP A 30 6.20 -2.57 2.06
N ALA A 31 5.03 -2.16 1.55
CA ALA A 31 3.79 -2.08 2.32
C ALA A 31 3.39 -3.44 2.89
N PHE A 32 3.52 -4.52 2.10
CA PHE A 32 3.34 -5.89 2.58
C PHE A 32 4.18 -6.20 3.83
N VAL A 33 5.45 -5.81 3.83
CA VAL A 33 6.36 -6.02 4.97
C VAL A 33 5.91 -5.20 6.18
N ALA A 34 5.47 -3.95 5.98
CA ALA A 34 4.93 -3.12 7.06
C ALA A 34 3.69 -3.74 7.71
N TRP A 35 2.75 -4.26 6.93
CA TRP A 35 1.53 -4.87 7.46
C TRP A 35 1.85 -6.11 8.31
N ASP A 36 2.75 -6.96 7.83
CA ASP A 36 3.17 -8.15 8.57
C ASP A 36 3.88 -7.80 9.87
N LEU A 37 4.75 -6.78 9.87
CA LEU A 37 5.38 -6.26 11.08
C LEU A 37 4.36 -5.66 12.05
N ALA A 38 3.37 -4.92 11.56
CA ALA A 38 2.31 -4.36 12.38
C ALA A 38 1.45 -5.47 13.01
N ARG A 39 1.21 -6.56 12.28
CA ARG A 39 0.54 -7.75 12.80
C ARG A 39 1.36 -8.45 13.88
N ASP A 40 2.66 -8.63 13.66
CA ASP A 40 3.59 -9.20 14.66
C ASP A 40 3.62 -8.34 15.94
N LYS A 41 3.41 -7.03 15.81
CA LYS A 41 3.26 -6.09 16.94
C LYS A 41 1.88 -6.07 17.59
N GLY A 42 0.91 -6.80 17.05
CA GLY A 42 -0.48 -6.76 17.50
C GLY A 42 -1.16 -5.41 17.26
N TRP A 43 -0.64 -4.59 16.34
CA TRP A 43 -1.30 -3.34 15.93
C TRP A 43 -2.52 -3.63 15.07
N ILE A 44 -2.46 -4.70 14.28
CA ILE A 44 -3.58 -5.26 13.53
C ILE A 44 -3.78 -6.74 13.87
N GLN A 45 -5.00 -7.21 13.69
CA GLN A 45 -5.33 -8.63 13.75
C GLN A 45 -5.11 -9.31 12.39
N ASN A 46 -5.08 -10.65 12.39
CA ASN A 46 -5.11 -11.42 11.15
C ASN A 46 -6.38 -11.08 10.34
N ASN A 47 -6.27 -11.20 9.02
CA ASN A 47 -7.38 -10.96 8.08
C ASN A 47 -7.94 -9.54 8.22
N ALA A 48 -7.05 -8.54 8.31
CA ALA A 48 -7.41 -7.13 8.27
C ALA A 48 -8.07 -6.74 6.94
N THR A 49 -8.76 -5.60 6.96
CA THR A 49 -9.26 -4.93 5.76
C THR A 49 -8.24 -3.92 5.28
N LEU A 50 -7.82 -4.07 4.03
CA LEU A 50 -6.94 -3.14 3.34
C LEU A 50 -7.78 -2.14 2.54
N PHE A 51 -7.54 -0.85 2.73
CA PHE A 51 -7.96 0.21 1.82
C PHE A 51 -6.73 0.60 1.02
N HIS A 52 -6.67 0.18 -0.24
CA HIS A 52 -5.56 0.47 -1.15
C HIS A 52 -5.98 1.63 -2.07
N VAL A 53 -5.34 2.77 -1.90
CA VAL A 53 -5.58 4.03 -2.63
C VAL A 53 -4.37 4.29 -3.50
N ASP A 54 -4.53 4.08 -4.80
CA ASP A 54 -3.42 4.00 -5.75
C ASP A 54 -3.92 4.30 -7.17
N GLN A 55 -3.04 4.80 -8.02
CA GLN A 55 -3.30 4.93 -9.46
C GLN A 55 -3.47 3.56 -10.16
N HIS A 56 -2.99 2.48 -9.55
CA HIS A 56 -2.95 1.10 -10.01
C HIS A 56 -3.72 0.17 -9.06
N LEU A 57 -3.88 -1.09 -9.43
CA LEU A 57 -4.52 -2.11 -8.60
C LEU A 57 -3.52 -2.96 -7.82
N ASP A 58 -2.26 -3.05 -8.26
CA ASP A 58 -1.20 -3.90 -7.67
C ASP A 58 -1.67 -5.32 -7.27
N ALA A 59 -2.51 -5.87 -8.14
CA ALA A 59 -3.27 -7.09 -7.89
C ALA A 59 -2.69 -8.31 -8.62
N ALA A 60 -1.43 -8.27 -9.07
CA ALA A 60 -0.79 -9.44 -9.65
C ALA A 60 -0.70 -10.55 -8.59
N ASN A 61 -1.19 -11.73 -8.95
CA ASN A 61 -1.47 -12.79 -7.98
C ASN A 61 -0.29 -13.74 -7.73
N ASP A 62 0.77 -13.65 -8.53
CA ASP A 62 1.99 -14.43 -8.40
C ASP A 62 2.80 -14.11 -7.13
N GLY A 63 2.53 -12.96 -6.49
CA GLY A 63 3.06 -12.61 -5.17
C GLY A 63 2.71 -13.62 -4.08
N ALA A 64 1.59 -14.35 -4.23
CA ALA A 64 1.21 -15.44 -3.35
C ALA A 64 2.05 -16.73 -3.53
N MET A 65 2.85 -16.82 -4.60
CA MET A 65 3.62 -18.01 -4.98
C MET A 65 5.08 -17.97 -4.53
N VAL A 66 5.54 -16.80 -4.06
CA VAL A 66 6.94 -16.55 -3.69
C VAL A 66 7.47 -17.61 -2.70
N PRO A 67 8.56 -18.34 -3.03
CA PRO A 67 9.12 -19.36 -2.16
C PRO A 67 9.52 -18.82 -0.79
N GLY A 68 9.17 -19.54 0.27
CA GLY A 68 9.45 -19.12 1.65
C GLY A 68 8.50 -18.05 2.18
N LEU A 69 7.59 -17.50 1.36
CA LEU A 69 6.66 -16.45 1.76
C LEU A 69 5.90 -16.79 3.02
N LEU A 70 5.29 -17.97 3.11
CA LEU A 70 4.46 -18.35 4.27
C LEU A 70 5.28 -18.64 5.54
N GLN A 71 6.58 -18.87 5.40
CA GLN A 71 7.48 -19.22 6.51
C GLN A 71 8.25 -18.03 7.05
N ALA A 72 8.48 -17.01 6.22
CA ALA A 72 9.27 -15.83 6.57
C ALA A 72 8.69 -15.08 7.77
N LYS A 73 9.57 -14.60 8.65
CA LYS A 73 9.21 -13.83 9.85
C LYS A 73 10.13 -12.63 10.06
N GLY A 74 9.54 -11.55 10.60
CA GLY A 74 10.28 -10.35 10.92
C GLY A 74 10.84 -9.62 9.70
N LEU A 75 11.47 -8.47 9.96
CA LEU A 75 11.86 -7.52 8.91
C LEU A 75 12.90 -8.14 7.98
N LYS A 76 13.88 -8.87 8.53
CA LYS A 76 14.99 -9.43 7.74
C LYS A 76 14.53 -10.45 6.71
N GLU A 77 13.75 -11.45 7.11
CA GLU A 77 13.34 -12.53 6.19
C GLU A 77 12.32 -12.01 5.18
N LEU A 78 11.34 -11.22 5.62
CA LEU A 78 10.37 -10.61 4.72
C LEU A 78 11.05 -9.70 3.69
N SER A 79 12.00 -8.85 4.12
CA SER A 79 12.75 -7.99 3.20
C SER A 79 13.60 -8.76 2.19
N SER A 80 13.98 -10.01 2.49
CA SER A 80 14.75 -10.84 1.56
C SER A 80 13.91 -11.40 0.40
N LEU A 81 12.59 -11.37 0.55
CA LEU A 81 11.65 -11.81 -0.48
C LEU A 81 11.18 -10.66 -1.38
N THR A 82 11.55 -9.41 -1.06
CA THR A 82 10.98 -8.22 -1.69
C THR A 82 12.03 -7.45 -2.49
N GLU A 83 11.66 -6.97 -3.68
CA GLU A 83 12.48 -6.08 -4.49
C GLU A 83 11.66 -4.93 -5.09
N SER A 84 12.32 -3.78 -5.32
CA SER A 84 11.69 -2.58 -5.89
C SER A 84 11.66 -2.64 -7.42
N LYS A 85 10.94 -3.62 -7.94
CA LYS A 85 10.69 -3.88 -9.37
C LYS A 85 9.37 -4.64 -9.51
N LEU A 86 8.92 -4.87 -10.74
CA LEU A 86 7.78 -5.77 -10.98
C LEU A 86 8.05 -7.17 -10.43
N GLY A 87 7.04 -7.68 -9.75
CA GLY A 87 6.97 -8.96 -9.10
C GLY A 87 7.01 -10.13 -10.06
N ASN A 88 7.16 -11.31 -9.47
CA ASN A 88 6.93 -12.58 -10.15
C ASN A 88 6.80 -13.69 -9.10
N GLU A 89 6.66 -14.93 -9.55
CA GLU A 89 6.59 -16.12 -8.70
C GLU A 89 7.82 -16.32 -7.78
N THR A 90 8.90 -15.55 -7.90
CA THR A 90 10.12 -15.68 -7.07
C THR A 90 10.37 -14.51 -6.13
N ILE A 91 9.75 -13.35 -6.36
CA ILE A 91 9.96 -12.13 -5.58
C ILE A 91 8.66 -11.33 -5.44
N VAL A 92 8.47 -10.74 -4.27
CA VAL A 92 7.42 -9.75 -4.03
C VAL A 92 7.90 -8.41 -4.61
N GLY A 93 7.21 -7.95 -5.63
CA GLY A 93 7.47 -6.69 -6.32
C GLY A 93 6.44 -5.62 -5.99
N ILE A 94 6.51 -4.53 -6.75
CA ILE A 94 5.65 -3.35 -6.59
C ILE A 94 4.20 -3.58 -7.01
N ASP A 95 3.90 -4.63 -7.79
CA ASP A 95 2.59 -4.91 -8.39
C ASP A 95 1.91 -6.18 -7.86
N ASN A 96 2.57 -6.93 -6.96
CA ASN A 96 2.08 -8.23 -6.48
C ASN A 96 2.07 -8.38 -4.94
N PHE A 97 2.42 -7.32 -4.21
CA PHE A 97 2.58 -7.36 -2.75
C PHE A 97 1.26 -7.54 -1.99
N ILE A 98 0.14 -7.09 -2.55
CA ILE A 98 -1.18 -7.29 -1.97
C ILE A 98 -1.47 -8.79 -1.83
N TRP A 99 -1.18 -9.57 -2.87
CA TRP A 99 -1.37 -11.02 -2.83
C TRP A 99 -0.40 -11.73 -1.89
N ALA A 100 0.79 -11.19 -1.66
CA ALA A 100 1.69 -11.68 -0.63
C ALA A 100 1.09 -11.52 0.78
N GLY A 101 0.51 -10.34 1.07
CA GLY A 101 -0.22 -10.07 2.32
C GLY A 101 -1.46 -10.95 2.49
N PHE A 102 -2.19 -11.19 1.41
CA PHE A 102 -3.34 -12.08 1.41
C PHE A 102 -2.95 -13.54 1.66
N ALA A 103 -1.91 -14.04 0.99
CA ALA A 103 -1.43 -15.41 1.15
C ALA A 103 -1.07 -15.73 2.62
N ARG A 104 -0.54 -14.73 3.33
CA ARG A 104 -0.11 -14.85 4.73
C ARG A 104 -1.21 -14.60 5.76
N GLU A 105 -2.45 -14.38 5.33
CA GLU A 105 -3.58 -14.04 6.22
C GLU A 105 -3.35 -12.74 7.01
N THR A 106 -2.50 -11.84 6.50
CA THR A 106 -2.32 -10.49 7.05
C THR A 106 -3.53 -9.64 6.68
N ILE A 107 -3.90 -9.66 5.39
CA ILE A 107 -5.13 -9.05 4.88
C ILE A 107 -6.08 -10.14 4.36
N GLN A 108 -7.37 -9.85 4.26
CA GLN A 108 -8.36 -10.74 3.65
C GLN A 108 -9.34 -9.97 2.77
N THR A 109 -9.78 -8.82 3.25
CA THR A 109 -10.74 -7.96 2.57
C THR A 109 -10.01 -6.77 1.98
N ILE A 110 -10.31 -6.43 0.73
CA ILE A 110 -9.62 -5.34 0.03
C ILE A 110 -10.65 -4.37 -0.55
N VAL A 111 -10.49 -3.09 -0.19
CA VAL A 111 -11.23 -1.96 -0.75
C VAL A 111 -10.23 -1.23 -1.65
N TYR A 112 -10.39 -1.36 -2.95
CA TYR A 112 -9.58 -0.64 -3.92
C TYR A 112 -10.20 0.73 -4.19
N VAL A 113 -9.35 1.76 -4.21
CA VAL A 113 -9.67 3.10 -4.70
C VAL A 113 -8.67 3.43 -5.78
N SER A 114 -9.02 3.13 -7.02
CA SER A 114 -8.11 3.24 -8.16
C SER A 114 -8.88 3.53 -9.44
N PRO A 115 -8.38 4.40 -10.33
CA PRO A 115 -9.00 4.59 -11.63
C PRO A 115 -8.66 3.48 -12.64
N GLU A 116 -7.79 2.53 -12.30
CA GLU A 116 -7.46 1.38 -13.16
C GLU A 116 -8.65 0.40 -13.28
N ASP A 117 -8.77 -0.26 -14.44
CA ASP A 117 -9.89 -1.16 -14.72
C ASP A 117 -9.79 -2.46 -13.90
N GLN A 118 -10.90 -2.87 -13.30
CA GLN A 118 -10.99 -4.00 -12.36
C GLN A 118 -11.10 -5.38 -13.03
N ASP A 119 -10.76 -5.50 -14.31
CA ASP A 119 -10.98 -6.70 -15.11
C ASP A 119 -10.35 -7.95 -14.44
N GLY A 120 -11.22 -8.86 -13.97
CA GLY A 120 -10.80 -10.10 -13.32
C GLY A 120 -10.30 -9.98 -11.87
N LEU A 121 -10.35 -8.79 -11.25
CA LEU A 121 -9.81 -8.51 -9.91
C LEU A 121 -10.31 -9.45 -8.81
N PHE A 122 -11.55 -9.93 -8.93
CA PHE A 122 -12.17 -10.88 -8.00
C PHE A 122 -12.61 -12.19 -8.67
N ASP A 123 -11.99 -12.57 -9.79
CA ASP A 123 -12.26 -13.86 -10.44
C ASP A 123 -11.67 -15.04 -9.65
N GLN A 124 -12.45 -15.50 -8.67
CA GLN A 124 -12.05 -16.58 -7.77
C GLN A 124 -11.75 -17.90 -8.49
N GLU A 125 -12.38 -18.17 -9.64
CA GLU A 125 -12.15 -19.41 -10.40
C GLU A 125 -10.78 -19.38 -11.07
N SER A 126 -10.48 -18.29 -11.79
CA SER A 126 -9.18 -18.06 -12.41
C SER A 126 -8.06 -18.05 -11.36
N HIS A 127 -8.26 -17.33 -10.24
CA HIS A 127 -7.30 -17.32 -9.13
C HIS A 127 -7.08 -18.70 -8.52
N SER A 128 -8.16 -19.47 -8.32
CA SER A 128 -8.06 -20.85 -7.80
C SER A 128 -7.26 -21.74 -8.72
N LEU A 129 -7.48 -21.66 -10.03
CA LEU A 129 -6.76 -22.47 -11.01
C LEU A 129 -5.26 -22.13 -11.04
N TYR A 130 -4.94 -20.83 -11.00
CA TYR A 130 -3.55 -20.35 -11.04
C TYR A 130 -2.79 -20.70 -9.75
N LEU A 131 -3.41 -20.51 -8.59
CA LEU A 131 -2.75 -20.62 -7.28
C LEU A 131 -2.90 -22.00 -6.60
N GLN A 132 -3.60 -22.96 -7.19
CA GLN A 132 -3.95 -24.26 -6.56
C GLN A 132 -2.77 -25.04 -5.93
N LYS A 133 -1.53 -24.82 -6.39
CA LYS A 133 -0.33 -25.49 -5.85
C LYS A 133 0.31 -24.74 -4.67
N HIS A 134 -0.05 -23.47 -4.47
CA HIS A 134 0.60 -22.56 -3.53
C HIS A 134 -0.34 -22.13 -2.40
N LEU A 135 -1.65 -22.01 -2.69
CA LEU A 135 -2.67 -21.69 -1.69
C LEU A 135 -3.82 -22.72 -1.71
N PRO A 136 -4.32 -23.13 -0.54
CA PRO A 136 -5.53 -23.94 -0.48
C PRO A 136 -6.72 -23.19 -1.10
N LYS A 137 -7.57 -23.89 -1.85
CA LYS A 137 -8.78 -23.31 -2.45
C LYS A 137 -9.64 -22.55 -1.43
N LYS A 138 -9.80 -23.09 -0.21
CA LYS A 138 -10.53 -22.46 0.89
C LYS A 138 -9.94 -21.11 1.35
N ARG A 139 -8.65 -20.85 1.10
CA ARG A 139 -8.05 -19.54 1.37
C ARG A 139 -8.50 -18.56 0.29
N ILE A 140 -8.40 -18.95 -0.98
CA ILE A 140 -8.76 -18.11 -2.14
C ILE A 140 -10.24 -17.75 -2.12
N GLU A 141 -11.13 -18.69 -1.77
CA GLU A 141 -12.58 -18.47 -1.63
C GLU A 141 -12.94 -17.42 -0.55
N LYS A 142 -12.01 -17.07 0.35
CA LYS A 142 -12.21 -16.01 1.35
C LYS A 142 -11.81 -14.61 0.84
N LEU A 143 -11.15 -14.50 -0.30
CA LEU A 143 -10.85 -13.21 -0.90
C LEU A 143 -12.18 -12.53 -1.25
N TRP A 144 -12.35 -11.33 -0.72
CA TRP A 144 -13.52 -10.51 -0.96
C TRP A 144 -13.11 -9.05 -0.99
N GLY A 145 -13.83 -8.22 -1.74
CA GLY A 145 -13.50 -6.83 -1.83
C GLY A 145 -14.48 -6.04 -2.66
N ILE A 146 -14.15 -4.77 -2.84
CA ILE A 146 -14.88 -3.83 -3.67
C ILE A 146 -13.90 -2.86 -4.32
N HIS A 147 -14.28 -2.30 -5.46
CA HIS A 147 -13.53 -1.32 -6.21
C HIS A 147 -14.32 -0.03 -6.33
N TRP A 148 -13.65 1.10 -6.13
CA TRP A 148 -14.17 2.44 -6.36
C TRP A 148 -13.19 3.23 -7.21
N ASP A 149 -13.67 3.95 -8.22
CA ASP A 149 -12.77 4.59 -9.19
C ASP A 149 -12.12 5.87 -8.62
N SER A 150 -12.65 6.42 -7.52
CA SER A 150 -12.18 7.68 -6.94
C SER A 150 -12.50 7.83 -5.45
N ILE A 151 -11.85 8.81 -4.81
CA ILE A 151 -12.11 9.20 -3.42
C ILE A 151 -13.54 9.70 -3.23
N GLU A 152 -14.11 10.42 -4.21
CA GLU A 152 -15.50 10.89 -4.15
C GLU A 152 -16.50 9.72 -4.12
N MET A 153 -16.23 8.64 -4.87
CA MET A 153 -17.06 7.44 -4.83
C MET A 153 -16.94 6.73 -3.48
N LEU A 154 -15.71 6.67 -2.93
CA LEU A 154 -15.48 6.11 -1.60
C LEU A 154 -16.19 6.93 -0.50
N GLU A 155 -16.12 8.25 -0.57
CA GLU A 155 -16.82 9.19 0.32
C GLU A 155 -18.32 8.96 0.27
N PHE A 156 -18.90 8.94 -0.93
CA PHE A 156 -20.31 8.63 -1.13
C PHE A 156 -20.69 7.24 -0.56
N ALA A 157 -19.88 6.21 -0.80
CA ALA A 157 -20.13 4.88 -0.27
C ALA A 157 -20.12 4.85 1.27
N LYS A 158 -19.24 5.63 1.89
CA LYS A 158 -19.18 5.78 3.35
C LYS A 158 -20.40 6.49 3.92
N GLU A 159 -20.82 7.59 3.29
CA GLU A 159 -22.03 8.33 3.69
C GLU A 159 -23.28 7.47 3.59
N MET A 160 -23.36 6.63 2.55
CA MET A 160 -24.44 5.67 2.33
C MET A 160 -24.32 4.40 3.18
N ASN A 161 -23.31 4.32 4.06
CA ASN A 161 -23.09 3.19 4.97
C ASN A 161 -22.86 1.85 4.24
N LEU A 162 -22.35 1.88 3.00
CA LEU A 162 -22.05 0.70 2.18
C LEU A 162 -20.76 -0.01 2.63
N MET A 163 -19.95 0.67 3.45
CA MET A 163 -18.65 0.17 3.89
C MET A 163 -18.69 -0.73 5.14
N ASN A 164 -19.84 -0.88 5.80
CA ASN A 164 -19.94 -1.62 7.07
C ASN A 164 -19.53 -3.08 6.95
N SER A 165 -19.95 -3.77 5.88
CA SER A 165 -19.59 -5.17 5.63
C SER A 165 -18.09 -5.40 5.41
N TYR A 166 -17.34 -4.33 5.14
CA TYR A 166 -15.89 -4.39 4.93
C TYR A 166 -15.11 -3.96 6.17
N THR A 167 -15.73 -3.29 7.14
CA THR A 167 -15.00 -2.62 8.23
C THR A 167 -15.40 -3.08 9.64
N GLU A 168 -16.61 -3.57 9.83
CA GLU A 168 -17.11 -3.93 11.16
C GLU A 168 -16.37 -5.13 11.74
N GLY A 169 -15.71 -4.94 12.88
CA GLY A 169 -15.00 -6.01 13.60
C GLY A 169 -13.64 -6.40 13.02
N HIS A 170 -13.14 -5.66 12.02
CA HIS A 170 -11.84 -5.91 11.39
C HIS A 170 -10.84 -4.80 11.74
N SER A 171 -9.55 -5.16 11.80
CA SER A 171 -8.49 -4.14 11.77
C SER A 171 -8.47 -3.45 10.41
N LEU A 172 -8.22 -2.15 10.40
CA LEU A 172 -8.25 -1.32 9.19
C LEU A 172 -6.87 -0.78 8.85
N ILE A 173 -6.41 -1.07 7.63
CA ILE A 173 -5.16 -0.56 7.07
C ILE A 173 -5.50 0.42 5.96
N LEU A 174 -4.96 1.63 6.04
CA LEU A 174 -4.88 2.54 4.89
C LEU A 174 -3.54 2.34 4.21
N ASP A 175 -3.55 1.97 2.96
CA ASP A 175 -2.38 1.88 2.09
C ASP A 175 -2.53 2.91 0.97
N LEU A 176 -1.62 3.87 0.93
CA LEU A 176 -1.69 5.02 0.04
C LEU A 176 -0.42 5.09 -0.79
N ASP A 177 -0.53 4.94 -2.11
CA ASP A 177 0.51 5.43 -3.01
C ASP A 177 0.26 6.91 -3.31
N LEU A 178 1.32 7.71 -3.19
CA LEU A 178 1.25 9.14 -3.52
C LEU A 178 1.06 9.38 -5.03
N ASP A 179 1.34 8.38 -5.87
CA ASP A 179 1.08 8.48 -7.30
C ASP A 179 -0.41 8.52 -7.67
N PHE A 180 -1.32 8.16 -6.74
CA PHE A 180 -2.77 8.35 -6.90
C PHE A 180 -3.14 9.80 -7.22
N PHE A 181 -2.31 10.75 -6.77
CA PHE A 181 -2.52 12.17 -7.04
C PHE A 181 -2.04 12.61 -8.43
N ALA A 182 -1.37 11.74 -9.20
CA ALA A 182 -0.94 11.96 -10.57
C ALA A 182 -2.04 11.58 -11.59
N PHE A 183 -3.11 12.38 -11.64
CA PHE A 183 -4.35 12.05 -12.37
C PHE A 183 -4.30 12.10 -13.91
N GLN A 184 -3.24 12.67 -14.49
CA GLN A 184 -3.12 12.79 -15.94
C GLN A 184 -1.67 12.72 -16.38
N SER A 185 -1.43 12.13 -17.55
CA SER A 185 -0.17 12.26 -18.26
C SER A 185 -0.33 13.07 -19.55
N LYS A 186 0.66 13.89 -19.88
CA LYS A 186 0.78 14.59 -21.17
C LYS A 186 2.12 14.27 -21.80
N THR A 187 2.12 13.80 -23.03
CA THR A 187 3.36 13.64 -23.79
C THR A 187 3.73 14.96 -24.45
N GLU A 188 4.74 15.65 -23.93
CA GLU A 188 5.32 16.86 -24.54
C GLU A 188 6.72 16.55 -25.07
N SER A 189 6.95 16.79 -26.36
CA SER A 189 8.26 16.58 -27.01
C SER A 189 8.85 15.16 -26.85
N GLY A 190 8.02 14.14 -26.70
CA GLY A 190 8.43 12.74 -26.49
C GLY A 190 8.69 12.36 -25.03
N HIS A 191 8.46 13.27 -24.08
CA HIS A 191 8.52 13.00 -22.64
C HIS A 191 7.11 12.99 -22.05
N THR A 192 6.74 11.91 -21.36
CA THR A 192 5.50 11.83 -20.59
C THR A 192 5.68 12.60 -19.28
N CYS A 193 4.92 13.67 -19.10
CA CYS A 193 4.85 14.45 -17.87
C CYS A 193 3.56 14.10 -17.14
N TYR A 194 3.66 13.72 -15.87
CA TYR A 194 2.51 13.50 -15.01
C TYR A 194 2.10 14.80 -14.34
N ILE A 195 0.79 15.03 -14.28
CA ILE A 195 0.17 16.22 -13.73
C ILE A 195 -0.49 15.81 -12.42
N LEU A 196 -0.07 16.47 -11.34
CA LEU A 196 -0.69 16.31 -10.04
C LEU A 196 -2.04 17.01 -9.99
N LYS A 197 -2.98 16.45 -9.23
CA LYS A 197 -4.25 17.08 -8.86
C LYS A 197 -4.01 18.46 -8.26
N ASP A 198 -5.05 19.30 -8.23
CA ASP A 198 -4.94 20.60 -7.59
C ASP A 198 -4.55 20.42 -6.11
N THR A 199 -3.78 21.37 -5.56
CA THR A 199 -3.27 21.26 -4.19
C THR A 199 -4.38 21.18 -3.16
N GLU A 200 -5.48 21.92 -3.34
CA GLU A 200 -6.61 21.86 -2.43
C GLU A 200 -7.39 20.55 -2.58
N GLU A 201 -7.41 19.98 -3.78
CA GLU A 201 -7.97 18.65 -4.04
C GLU A 201 -7.15 17.57 -3.32
N ILE A 202 -5.81 17.56 -3.47
CA ILE A 202 -4.92 16.64 -2.75
C ILE A 202 -5.13 16.76 -1.24
N ARG A 203 -5.15 17.98 -0.70
CA ARG A 203 -5.38 18.20 0.74
C ARG A 203 -6.75 17.74 1.20
N ARG A 204 -7.81 17.98 0.41
CA ARG A 204 -9.16 17.51 0.71
C ARG A 204 -9.18 15.98 0.78
N ASP A 205 -8.63 15.30 -0.22
CA ASP A 205 -8.57 13.84 -0.30
C ASP A 205 -7.78 13.26 0.88
N LEU A 206 -6.61 13.83 1.20
CA LEU A 206 -5.80 13.43 2.36
C LEU A 206 -6.53 13.63 3.70
N ARG A 207 -7.23 14.75 3.88
CA ARG A 207 -8.03 15.01 5.09
C ARG A 207 -9.17 14.01 5.23
N PHE A 208 -9.88 13.75 4.13
CA PHE A 208 -10.94 12.75 4.10
C PHE A 208 -10.40 11.38 4.50
N LEU A 209 -9.33 10.91 3.86
CA LEU A 209 -8.70 9.63 4.19
C LEU A 209 -8.29 9.57 5.66
N ARG A 210 -7.66 10.61 6.20
CA ARG A 210 -7.27 10.69 7.61
C ARG A 210 -8.47 10.57 8.57
N GLU A 211 -9.61 11.18 8.23
CA GLU A 211 -10.75 11.33 9.13
C GLU A 211 -11.82 10.23 8.98
N MET A 212 -11.85 9.54 7.84
CA MET A 212 -12.88 8.57 7.49
C MET A 212 -12.99 7.41 8.48
N TYR A 213 -11.84 6.96 9.02
CA TYR A 213 -11.73 5.88 9.98
C TYR A 213 -10.61 6.13 11.00
N SER A 214 -10.69 5.44 12.14
CA SER A 214 -9.54 5.29 13.05
C SER A 214 -8.66 4.15 12.53
N TRP A 215 -7.73 4.46 11.64
CA TRP A 215 -6.83 3.48 11.05
C TRP A 215 -5.95 2.82 12.11
N ASP A 216 -5.83 1.49 12.04
CA ASP A 216 -4.91 0.76 12.90
C ASP A 216 -3.47 0.88 12.40
N VAL A 217 -3.28 0.97 11.08
CA VAL A 217 -1.99 1.16 10.41
C VAL A 217 -2.20 2.01 9.16
N ILE A 218 -1.23 2.86 8.86
CA ILE A 218 -1.16 3.58 7.58
C ILE A 218 0.18 3.28 6.91
N THR A 219 0.16 2.84 5.65
CA THR A 219 1.34 2.71 4.78
C THR A 219 1.29 3.75 3.68
N VAL A 220 2.40 4.44 3.43
CA VAL A 220 2.53 5.43 2.35
C VAL A 220 3.75 5.16 1.47
N ALA A 221 3.50 4.85 0.19
CA ALA A 221 4.53 4.71 -0.83
C ALA A 221 4.76 6.03 -1.57
N LEU A 222 6.02 6.38 -1.83
CA LEU A 222 6.37 7.64 -2.52
C LEU A 222 6.32 7.51 -4.04
N SER A 223 6.61 6.30 -4.56
CA SER A 223 6.72 5.93 -5.98
C SER A 223 7.29 7.04 -6.86
N PRO A 224 8.54 7.47 -6.59
CA PRO A 224 9.12 8.68 -7.15
C PRO A 224 9.53 8.56 -8.62
N GLU A 225 9.24 7.44 -9.27
CA GLU A 225 9.57 7.18 -10.67
C GLU A 225 8.82 8.14 -11.61
N HIS A 226 9.45 8.44 -12.74
CA HIS A 226 8.86 9.35 -13.73
C HIS A 226 7.58 8.82 -14.38
N TRP A 227 7.38 7.50 -14.39
CA TRP A 227 6.20 6.84 -14.95
C TRP A 227 5.08 6.56 -13.92
N TYR A 228 5.30 6.95 -12.66
CA TYR A 228 4.28 6.89 -11.61
C TYR A 228 3.82 8.32 -11.28
N ILE A 229 4.50 8.98 -10.34
CA ILE A 229 4.10 10.33 -9.89
C ILE A 229 4.69 11.48 -10.74
N GLY A 230 5.54 11.18 -11.72
CA GLY A 230 6.21 12.18 -12.57
C GLY A 230 7.60 12.60 -12.09
N GLY A 231 8.16 11.91 -11.11
CA GLY A 231 9.52 12.14 -10.63
C GLY A 231 9.61 12.55 -9.15
N PRO A 232 10.83 12.68 -8.62
CA PRO A 232 11.07 12.92 -7.20
C PRO A 232 10.57 14.28 -6.71
N ASP A 233 10.49 15.30 -7.56
CA ASP A 233 10.01 16.62 -7.13
C ASP A 233 8.50 16.60 -6.83
N ASN A 234 7.72 15.86 -7.63
CA ASN A 234 6.31 15.62 -7.37
C ASN A 234 6.12 14.76 -6.11
N ALA A 235 6.90 13.69 -5.95
CA ALA A 235 6.91 12.87 -4.73
C ALA A 235 7.20 13.68 -3.48
N GLU A 236 8.20 14.58 -3.51
CA GLU A 236 8.50 15.45 -2.37
C GLU A 236 7.35 16.40 -2.06
N TYR A 237 6.74 16.98 -3.11
CA TYR A 237 5.64 17.90 -2.96
C TYR A 237 4.43 17.25 -2.29
N VAL A 238 4.00 16.09 -2.81
CA VAL A 238 2.85 15.36 -2.25
C VAL A 238 3.18 14.80 -0.86
N LEU A 239 4.40 14.29 -0.63
CA LEU A 239 4.82 13.86 0.70
C LEU A 239 4.73 14.98 1.72
N LYS A 240 5.11 16.21 1.36
CA LYS A 240 4.96 17.37 2.24
C LYS A 240 3.50 17.62 2.60
N LEU A 241 2.59 17.55 1.62
CA LEU A 241 1.15 17.69 1.87
C LEU A 241 0.63 16.58 2.79
N PHE A 242 1.03 15.33 2.56
CA PHE A 242 0.71 14.21 3.43
C PHE A 242 1.18 14.46 4.87
N LEU A 243 2.45 14.84 5.07
CA LEU A 243 3.01 15.09 6.41
C LEU A 243 2.26 16.21 7.15
N GLU A 244 1.87 17.27 6.44
CA GLU A 244 1.09 18.37 7.02
C GLU A 244 -0.33 17.94 7.41
N GLU A 245 -1.06 17.27 6.50
CA GLU A 245 -2.44 16.83 6.78
C GLU A 245 -2.48 15.70 7.82
N PHE A 246 -1.53 14.77 7.83
CA PHE A 246 -1.44 13.72 8.84
C PHE A 246 -0.71 14.16 10.13
N GLN A 247 -0.25 15.42 10.19
CA GLN A 247 0.44 16.01 11.34
C GLN A 247 1.68 15.20 11.79
N VAL A 248 2.45 14.73 10.82
CA VAL A 248 3.65 13.92 11.01
C VAL A 248 4.89 14.77 10.78
N ASP A 249 5.78 14.83 11.78
CA ASP A 249 7.09 15.46 11.64
C ASP A 249 8.13 14.43 11.19
N LEU A 250 8.56 14.50 9.93
CA LEU A 250 9.53 13.58 9.34
C LEU A 250 10.84 13.45 10.15
N SER A 251 11.20 14.48 10.91
CA SER A 251 12.40 14.45 11.76
C SER A 251 12.32 13.44 12.91
N GLN A 252 11.09 13.07 13.32
CA GLN A 252 10.80 12.10 14.39
C GLN A 252 10.76 10.65 13.88
N GLY A 253 10.78 10.47 12.56
CA GLY A 253 10.73 9.16 11.92
C GLY A 253 11.94 8.30 12.28
N ARG A 254 11.69 7.01 12.50
CA ARG A 254 12.71 6.01 12.84
C ARG A 254 12.84 4.98 11.73
N ASP A 255 14.01 4.36 11.62
CA ASP A 255 14.18 3.19 10.76
C ASP A 255 13.31 2.03 11.25
N TRP A 256 12.82 1.16 10.37
CA TRP A 256 11.93 0.05 10.73
C TRP A 256 12.58 -0.97 11.68
N SER A 257 13.90 -1.03 11.76
CA SER A 257 14.62 -1.89 12.72
C SER A 257 14.22 -1.67 14.18
N VAL A 258 13.71 -0.50 14.56
CA VAL A 258 13.19 -0.24 15.92
C VAL A 258 11.98 -1.12 16.28
N LEU A 259 11.31 -1.69 15.28
CA LEU A 259 10.22 -2.63 15.48
C LEU A 259 10.75 -4.03 15.84
N GLU A 260 11.99 -4.38 15.50
CA GLU A 260 12.55 -5.68 15.92
C GLU A 260 13.00 -5.66 17.39
N GLU A 261 13.36 -4.49 17.94
CA GLU A 261 13.88 -4.35 19.31
C GLU A 261 12.88 -4.68 20.43
N ASN A 262 11.59 -4.76 20.08
CA ASN A 262 10.48 -4.93 21.03
C ASN A 262 9.63 -6.18 20.75
N LEU A 263 10.17 -7.20 20.05
CA LEU A 263 9.51 -8.50 19.81
C LEU A 263 10.04 -9.57 20.77
#